data_AF-A0A6C0HUB9-F1
#
_entry.id   AF-A0A6C0HUB9-F1
#
_cell.length_a   1.000
_cell.length_b   1.000
_cell.length_c   1.000
_cell.angle_alpha   90.00
_cell.angle_beta   90.00
_cell.angle_gamma   90.00
#
_symmetry.space_group_name_H-M   'P 1'
#
loop_
_entity.id
_entity.type
_entity.pdbx_description
1 polymer ?
#
loop_
_entity_poly.entity_id
_entity_poly.type
_entity_poly.pdbx_seq_one_letter_code
_entity_poly.pdbx_strand_id
1 'polypeptide(L)'
;MNFTFPFNTCEIPNDKGIAQPHSVVINTILCIIIFLFLLQSNNLYSRLFLFFVLLFNIFHTISHAIHINNFKNIQFLLTHYSAILSSFFLLCLLSNITKYTLKSFQKIGLLCLYLFDVILIYYDVSHIYNIIIFLIILFSIMIIFYKYLSRKIKQNIIYIIGFTCLVLLIDIIEINFCESLLKNYGDIPFHTILEASAFIPIILLCNSFYKI
;
A
#
# COMPACT_ATOMS: atom_id res chain seq x y z
N MET A 1 9.31 17.19 -18.98
CA MET A 1 8.12 16.73 -18.23
C MET A 1 8.44 15.34 -17.73
N ASN A 2 8.94 15.25 -16.49
CA ASN A 2 9.48 14.01 -15.94
C ASN A 2 8.33 13.14 -15.44
N PHE A 3 8.30 11.90 -15.90
CA PHE A 3 7.33 10.91 -15.52
C PHE A 3 7.80 10.25 -14.21
N THR A 4 7.03 10.34 -13.13
CA THR A 4 7.46 9.98 -11.77
C THR A 4 6.84 8.69 -11.22
N PHE A 5 5.93 8.04 -11.96
CA PHE A 5 5.27 6.84 -11.43
C PHE A 5 4.82 5.86 -12.52
N PRO A 6 5.45 4.68 -12.70
CA PRO A 6 6.53 4.07 -11.93
C PRO A 6 7.85 3.94 -12.73
N PHE A 7 8.22 4.91 -13.58
CA PHE A 7 9.41 4.78 -14.45
C PHE A 7 10.74 5.20 -13.83
N ASN A 8 10.76 5.50 -12.53
CA ASN A 8 12.00 5.51 -11.75
C ASN A 8 12.14 4.18 -10.99
N THR A 9 11.80 3.07 -11.64
CA THR A 9 11.97 1.72 -11.10
C THR A 9 13.06 1.00 -11.88
N CYS A 10 13.67 0.01 -11.23
CA CYS A 10 14.75 -0.78 -11.79
C CYS A 10 14.21 -1.98 -12.54
N GLU A 11 13.31 -1.70 -13.47
CA GLU A 11 12.79 -2.61 -14.49
C GLU A 11 12.73 -1.85 -15.81
N ILE A 12 13.35 -2.42 -16.84
CA ILE A 12 13.38 -1.79 -18.17
C ILE A 12 11.99 -1.94 -18.79
N PRO A 13 11.30 -0.83 -19.13
CA PRO A 13 9.96 -0.91 -19.69
C PRO A 13 9.97 -1.51 -21.10
N ASN A 14 8.92 -2.27 -21.43
CA ASN A 14 8.69 -2.82 -22.76
C ASN A 14 7.79 -1.90 -23.60
N ASP A 15 8.34 -1.36 -24.69
CA ASP A 15 7.65 -0.41 -25.57
C ASP A 15 6.57 -1.05 -26.49
N LYS A 16 6.51 -2.39 -26.58
CA LYS A 16 5.65 -3.11 -27.54
C LYS A 16 4.51 -3.89 -26.88
N GLY A 17 4.03 -3.45 -25.71
CA GLY A 17 2.92 -4.10 -25.02
C GLY A 17 2.74 -3.63 -23.58
N ILE A 18 2.67 -4.57 -22.65
CA ILE A 18 2.63 -4.30 -21.20
C ILE A 18 3.98 -3.71 -20.80
N ALA A 19 3.97 -2.53 -20.16
CA ALA A 19 5.20 -1.81 -19.84
C ALA A 19 6.10 -2.60 -18.88
N GLN A 20 5.54 -3.18 -17.82
CA GLN A 20 6.28 -3.95 -16.81
C GLN A 20 5.61 -5.31 -16.55
N PRO A 21 5.82 -6.31 -17.43
CA PRO A 21 5.03 -7.54 -17.44
C PRO A 21 5.23 -8.39 -16.18
N HIS A 22 6.45 -8.41 -15.62
CA HIS A 22 6.73 -9.19 -14.43
C HIS A 22 6.01 -8.60 -13.21
N SER A 23 6.06 -7.28 -13.05
CA SER A 23 5.33 -6.55 -12.02
C SER A 23 3.82 -6.68 -12.12
N VAL A 24 3.27 -6.64 -13.34
CA VAL A 24 1.84 -6.91 -13.57
C VAL A 24 1.45 -8.30 -13.08
N VAL A 25 2.24 -9.34 -13.37
CA VAL A 25 1.94 -10.71 -12.93
C VAL A 25 1.95 -10.82 -11.41
N ILE A 26 2.99 -10.30 -10.76
CA ILE A 26 3.12 -10.34 -9.30
C ILE A 26 1.96 -9.60 -8.61
N ASN A 27 1.66 -8.37 -9.02
CA ASN A 27 0.56 -7.61 -8.43
C ASN A 27 -0.83 -8.21 -8.75
N THR A 28 -1.00 -8.87 -9.90
CA THR A 28 -2.24 -9.61 -10.21
C THR A 28 -2.45 -10.79 -9.26
N ILE A 29 -1.40 -11.57 -8.99
CA ILE A 29 -1.45 -12.67 -8.01
C ILE A 29 -1.84 -12.12 -6.63
N LEU A 30 -1.25 -11.00 -6.23
CA LEU A 30 -1.56 -10.33 -4.97
C LEU A 30 -3.03 -9.88 -4.90
N CYS A 31 -3.56 -9.29 -5.98
CA CYS A 31 -4.98 -8.93 -6.10
C CYS A 31 -5.89 -10.15 -5.91
N ILE A 32 -5.56 -11.29 -6.54
CA ILE A 32 -6.32 -12.53 -6.39
C ILE A 32 -6.31 -12.98 -4.92
N ILE A 33 -5.16 -12.95 -4.24
CA ILE A 33 -5.07 -13.33 -2.82
C ILE A 33 -5.95 -12.42 -1.95
N ILE A 34 -5.88 -11.09 -2.13
CA ILE A 34 -6.71 -10.14 -1.38
C ILE A 34 -8.20 -10.40 -1.66
N PHE A 35 -8.57 -10.66 -2.91
CA PHE A 35 -9.94 -10.99 -3.29
C PHE A 35 -10.44 -12.26 -2.60
N LEU A 36 -9.61 -13.29 -2.47
CA LEU A 36 -9.98 -14.51 -1.73
C LEU A 36 -10.24 -14.21 -0.24
N PHE A 37 -9.46 -13.35 0.40
CA PHE A 37 -9.73 -12.91 1.77
C PHE A 37 -11.01 -12.05 1.86
N LEU A 38 -11.25 -11.19 0.88
CA LEU A 38 -12.45 -10.35 0.79
C LEU A 38 -13.72 -11.21 0.77
N LEU A 39 -13.74 -12.30 -0.01
CA LEU A 39 -14.87 -13.24 -0.08
C LEU A 39 -15.13 -13.95 1.25
N GLN A 40 -14.10 -14.12 2.08
CA GLN A 40 -14.21 -14.76 3.39
C GLN A 40 -14.55 -13.78 4.53
N SER A 41 -14.74 -12.49 4.22
CA SER A 41 -14.96 -11.46 5.23
C SER A 41 -16.40 -11.46 5.77
N ASN A 42 -16.51 -11.58 7.10
CA ASN A 42 -17.81 -11.65 7.79
C ASN A 42 -18.31 -10.30 8.30
N ASN A 43 -17.40 -9.32 8.45
CA ASN A 43 -17.67 -8.01 9.01
C ASN A 43 -17.69 -6.96 7.90
N LEU A 44 -18.68 -6.06 7.89
CA LEU A 44 -18.80 -4.99 6.89
C LEU A 44 -17.54 -4.12 6.83
N TYR A 45 -16.99 -3.73 7.98
CA TYR A 45 -15.80 -2.88 8.01
C TYR A 45 -14.55 -3.63 7.54
N SER A 46 -14.45 -4.92 7.82
CA SER A 46 -13.39 -5.77 7.28
C SER A 46 -13.51 -5.91 5.76
N ARG A 47 -14.72 -6.12 5.26
CA ARG A 47 -15.01 -6.18 3.83
C ARG A 47 -14.64 -4.87 3.11
N LEU A 48 -15.05 -3.74 3.67
CA LEU A 48 -14.72 -2.42 3.11
C LEU A 48 -13.22 -2.15 3.17
N PHE A 49 -12.55 -2.48 4.28
CA PHE A 49 -11.10 -2.39 4.39
C PHE A 49 -10.40 -3.20 3.29
N LEU A 50 -10.72 -4.49 3.16
CA LEU A 50 -10.12 -5.36 2.14
C LEU A 50 -10.49 -4.95 0.71
N PHE A 51 -11.70 -4.41 0.50
CA PHE A 51 -12.12 -3.90 -0.79
C PHE A 51 -11.26 -2.70 -1.23
N PHE A 52 -10.99 -1.76 -0.33
CA PHE A 52 -10.12 -0.61 -0.65
C PHE A 52 -8.64 -0.99 -0.77
N VAL A 53 -8.17 -1.99 0.00
CA VAL A 53 -6.85 -2.59 -0.23
C VAL A 53 -6.78 -3.25 -1.61
N LEU A 54 -7.83 -3.95 -2.04
CA LEU A 54 -7.90 -4.55 -3.37
C LEU A 54 -7.92 -3.48 -4.47
N LEU A 55 -8.74 -2.43 -4.33
CA LEU A 55 -8.77 -1.33 -5.29
C LEU A 55 -7.41 -0.65 -5.45
N PHE A 56 -6.71 -0.40 -4.34
CA PHE A 56 -5.34 0.11 -4.37
C PHE A 56 -4.43 -0.76 -5.25
N ASN A 57 -4.42 -2.07 -5.00
CA ASN A 57 -3.56 -2.99 -5.73
C ASN A 57 -3.97 -3.14 -7.20
N ILE A 58 -5.26 -3.06 -7.52
CA ILE A 58 -5.74 -3.07 -8.92
C ILE A 58 -5.23 -1.83 -9.66
N PHE A 59 -5.38 -0.63 -9.09
CA PHE A 59 -4.91 0.59 -9.75
C PHE A 59 -3.38 0.64 -9.85
N HIS A 60 -2.67 0.13 -8.84
CA HIS A 60 -1.23 -0.06 -8.90
C HIS A 60 -0.83 -1.03 -10.02
N THR A 61 -1.47 -2.19 -10.12
CA THR A 61 -1.25 -3.17 -11.21
C THR A 61 -1.48 -2.53 -12.59
N ILE A 62 -2.56 -1.77 -12.74
CA ILE A 62 -2.89 -1.07 -13.98
C ILE A 62 -1.80 -0.06 -14.35
N SER A 63 -1.18 0.60 -13.36
CA SER A 63 -0.10 1.56 -13.59
C SER A 63 1.17 0.92 -14.17
N HIS A 64 1.40 -0.37 -13.93
CA HIS A 64 2.47 -1.16 -14.57
C HIS A 64 2.06 -1.70 -15.95
N ALA A 65 0.76 -1.79 -16.22
CA ALA A 65 0.24 -2.39 -17.43
C ALA A 65 0.14 -1.40 -18.60
N ILE A 66 -0.52 -0.25 -18.37
CA ILE A 66 -0.89 0.69 -19.43
C ILE A 66 -0.68 2.12 -18.95
N HIS A 67 0.09 2.88 -19.71
CA HIS A 67 0.23 4.32 -19.51
C HIS A 67 -0.75 5.05 -20.41
N ILE A 68 -1.81 5.59 -19.79
CA ILE A 68 -2.75 6.44 -20.49
C ILE A 68 -2.38 7.88 -20.13
N ASN A 69 -1.82 8.63 -21.09
CA ASN A 69 -1.34 10.00 -20.88
C ASN A 69 -2.41 10.94 -20.25
N ASN A 70 -3.70 10.72 -20.52
CA ASN A 70 -4.81 11.50 -19.95
C ASN A 70 -5.37 10.91 -18.63
N PHE A 71 -4.97 9.71 -18.24
CA PHE A 71 -5.49 9.00 -17.05
C PHE A 71 -4.46 8.95 -15.91
N LYS A 72 -3.27 9.55 -16.09
CA LYS A 72 -2.17 9.58 -15.11
C LYS A 72 -2.61 10.18 -13.77
N ASN A 73 -3.22 11.36 -13.81
CA ASN A 73 -3.70 12.04 -12.61
C ASN A 73 -4.83 11.25 -11.94
N ILE A 74 -5.67 10.58 -12.74
CA ILE A 74 -6.78 9.79 -12.26
C ILE A 74 -6.28 8.51 -11.56
N GLN A 75 -5.33 7.78 -12.15
CA GLN A 75 -4.69 6.60 -11.52
C GLN A 75 -4.05 6.97 -10.18
N PHE A 76 -3.26 8.05 -10.17
CA PHE A 76 -2.65 8.55 -8.95
C PHE A 76 -3.72 8.84 -7.88
N LEU A 77 -4.73 9.66 -8.20
CA LEU A 77 -5.81 10.01 -7.27
C LEU A 77 -6.56 8.76 -6.77
N LEU A 78 -6.88 7.81 -7.65
CA LEU A 78 -7.60 6.60 -7.28
C LEU A 78 -6.78 5.71 -6.33
N THR A 79 -5.49 5.53 -6.60
CA THR A 79 -4.57 4.82 -5.70
C THR A 79 -4.54 5.51 -4.33
N HIS A 80 -4.45 6.84 -4.26
CA HIS A 80 -4.37 7.56 -2.98
C HIS A 80 -5.67 7.52 -2.19
N TYR A 81 -6.81 7.81 -2.83
CA TYR A 81 -8.10 7.74 -2.15
C TYR A 81 -8.42 6.31 -1.70
N SER A 82 -8.03 5.29 -2.44
CA SER A 82 -8.17 3.90 -1.99
C SER A 82 -7.31 3.62 -0.75
N ALA A 83 -6.09 4.16 -0.66
CA ALA A 83 -5.23 4.05 0.52
C ALA A 83 -5.86 4.74 1.74
N ILE A 84 -6.34 5.99 1.60
CA ILE A 84 -7.05 6.74 2.64
C ILE A 84 -8.29 5.98 3.12
N LEU A 85 -9.11 5.49 2.19
CA LEU A 85 -10.33 4.77 2.55
C LEU A 85 -10.01 3.44 3.22
N SER A 86 -8.95 2.74 2.80
CA SER A 86 -8.52 1.51 3.47
C SER A 86 -8.13 1.78 4.93
N SER A 87 -7.29 2.78 5.21
CA SER A 87 -6.90 3.08 6.58
C SER A 87 -8.07 3.59 7.42
N PHE A 88 -8.98 4.36 6.83
CA PHE A 88 -10.22 4.77 7.47
C PHE A 88 -11.11 3.59 7.86
N PHE A 89 -11.33 2.63 6.96
CA PHE A 89 -12.13 1.45 7.27
C PHE A 89 -11.44 0.51 8.26
N LEU A 90 -10.11 0.45 8.29
CA LEU A 90 -9.37 -0.21 9.37
C LEU A 90 -9.63 0.47 10.72
N LEU A 91 -9.61 1.81 10.77
CA LEU A 91 -9.95 2.55 11.98
C LEU A 91 -11.37 2.25 12.46
N CYS A 92 -12.35 2.24 11.55
CA CYS A 92 -13.73 1.87 11.87
C CYS A 92 -13.84 0.43 12.38
N LEU A 93 -13.16 -0.52 11.71
CA LEU A 93 -13.12 -1.93 12.10
C LEU A 93 -12.61 -2.09 13.53
N LEU A 94 -11.43 -1.53 13.84
CA LEU A 94 -10.81 -1.66 15.15
C LEU A 94 -11.61 -0.95 16.24
N SER A 95 -12.18 0.23 15.95
CA SER A 95 -13.08 0.92 16.87
C SER A 95 -14.32 0.08 17.19
N ASN A 96 -14.90 -0.58 16.17
CA ASN A 96 -16.08 -1.40 16.35
C ASN A 96 -15.82 -2.67 17.16
N ILE A 97 -14.70 -3.36 16.91
CA ILE A 97 -14.37 -4.62 17.60
C ILE A 97 -13.93 -4.37 19.03
N THR A 98 -13.05 -3.39 19.25
CA THR A 98 -12.45 -3.15 20.57
C THR A 98 -13.36 -2.34 21.48
N LYS A 99 -14.39 -1.68 20.92
CA LYS A 99 -15.23 -0.67 21.59
C LYS A 99 -14.41 0.45 22.23
N TYR A 100 -13.17 0.63 21.79
CA TYR A 100 -12.30 1.67 22.29
C TYR A 100 -12.66 3.03 21.67
N THR A 101 -12.89 4.01 22.53
CA THR A 101 -13.12 5.40 22.12
C THR A 101 -11.78 6.14 22.07
N LEU A 102 -11.45 6.68 20.89
CA LEU A 102 -10.26 7.51 20.72
C LEU A 102 -10.26 8.70 21.69
N LYS A 103 -9.10 8.98 22.29
CA LYS A 103 -8.85 10.21 23.04
C LYS A 103 -8.77 11.41 22.10
N SER A 104 -9.07 12.61 22.59
CA SER A 104 -9.08 13.83 21.76
C SER A 104 -7.77 14.05 21.00
N PHE A 105 -6.62 13.86 21.64
CA PHE A 105 -5.31 14.01 20.98
C PHE A 105 -5.10 13.00 19.85
N GLN A 106 -5.62 11.77 19.96
CA GLN A 106 -5.52 10.74 18.92
C GLN A 106 -6.40 11.11 17.71
N LYS A 107 -7.61 11.62 17.97
CA LYS A 107 -8.50 12.12 16.91
C LYS A 107 -7.87 13.28 16.15
N ILE A 108 -7.35 14.26 16.87
CA ILE A 108 -6.67 15.42 16.28
C ILE A 108 -5.44 14.96 15.49
N GLY A 109 -4.61 14.10 16.07
CA GLY A 109 -3.43 13.57 15.39
C GLY A 109 -3.75 12.84 14.09
N LEU A 110 -4.72 11.92 14.11
CA LEU A 110 -5.15 11.22 12.89
C LEU A 110 -5.76 12.18 11.87
N LEU A 111 -6.58 13.15 12.30
CA LEU A 111 -7.14 14.17 11.41
C LEU A 111 -6.03 15.00 10.74
N CYS A 112 -5.02 15.42 11.50
CA CYS A 112 -3.86 16.14 10.96
C CYS A 112 -3.11 15.30 9.91
N LEU A 113 -2.93 13.99 10.15
CA LEU A 113 -2.27 13.11 9.18
C LEU A 113 -3.10 12.94 7.89
N TYR A 114 -4.42 12.74 8.00
CA TYR A 114 -5.29 12.67 6.80
C TYR A 114 -5.31 13.99 6.02
N LEU A 115 -5.37 15.13 6.72
CA LEU A 115 -5.30 16.43 6.05
C LEU A 115 -3.94 16.64 5.38
N PHE A 116 -2.85 16.20 6.02
CA PHE A 116 -1.52 16.27 5.44
C PHE A 116 -1.41 15.41 4.17
N ASP A 117 -1.97 14.19 4.17
CA ASP A 117 -2.03 13.34 2.98
C ASP A 117 -2.79 14.02 1.82
N VAL A 118 -3.96 14.61 2.10
CA VAL A 118 -4.71 15.40 1.11
C VAL A 118 -3.91 16.60 0.58
N ILE A 119 -3.12 17.25 1.43
CA ILE A 119 -2.22 18.34 1.02
C ILE A 119 -1.13 17.82 0.07
N LEU A 120 -0.50 16.68 0.36
CA LEU A 120 0.52 16.10 -0.52
C LEU A 120 -0.03 15.76 -1.91
N ILE A 121 -1.27 15.26 -1.96
CA ILE A 121 -2.00 15.02 -3.22
C ILE A 121 -2.20 16.33 -3.99
N TYR A 122 -2.62 17.40 -3.31
CA TYR A 122 -2.86 18.70 -3.94
C TYR A 122 -1.59 19.34 -4.53
N TYR A 123 -0.44 19.16 -3.86
CA TYR A 123 0.84 19.71 -4.31
C TYR A 123 1.61 18.80 -5.28
N ASP A 124 1.02 17.68 -5.73
CA ASP A 124 1.64 16.71 -6.66
C ASP A 124 3.04 16.27 -6.20
N VAL A 125 3.17 16.01 -4.89
CA VAL A 125 4.42 15.56 -4.28
C VAL A 125 4.74 14.13 -4.73
N SER A 126 6.03 13.80 -4.86
CA SER A 126 6.50 12.48 -5.28
C SER A 126 5.80 11.34 -4.51
N HIS A 127 5.43 10.30 -5.24
CA HIS A 127 4.67 9.15 -4.76
C HIS A 127 5.22 8.51 -3.48
N ILE A 128 6.54 8.49 -3.29
CA ILE A 128 7.16 7.89 -2.10
C ILE A 128 6.71 8.56 -0.80
N TYR A 129 6.52 9.88 -0.79
CA TYR A 129 6.06 10.59 0.40
C TYR A 129 4.62 10.21 0.75
N ASN A 130 3.82 9.86 -0.26
CA ASN A 130 2.44 9.45 -0.09
C ASN A 130 2.33 8.01 0.45
N ILE A 131 3.22 7.12 0.00
CA ILE A 131 3.36 5.80 0.64
C ILE A 131 3.73 5.99 2.11
N ILE A 132 4.71 6.84 2.41
CA ILE A 132 5.19 7.07 3.78
C ILE A 132 4.06 7.59 4.68
N ILE A 133 3.29 8.61 4.25
CA ILE A 133 2.19 9.14 5.06
C ILE A 133 1.08 8.09 5.27
N PHE A 134 0.74 7.32 4.23
CA PHE A 134 -0.22 6.23 4.35
C PHE A 134 0.23 5.20 5.39
N LEU A 135 1.51 4.79 5.35
CA LEU A 135 2.08 3.86 6.31
C LEU A 135 2.08 4.43 7.74
N ILE A 136 2.39 5.73 7.90
CA ILE A 136 2.31 6.40 9.20
C ILE A 136 0.87 6.36 9.73
N ILE A 137 -0.13 6.66 8.91
CA ILE A 137 -1.55 6.58 9.30
C ILE A 137 -1.92 5.15 9.69
N LEU A 138 -1.58 4.18 8.83
CA LEU A 138 -1.88 2.76 9.04
C LEU A 138 -1.27 2.24 10.35
N PHE A 139 0.01 2.51 10.59
CA PHE A 139 0.71 2.09 11.80
C PHE A 139 0.21 2.83 13.04
N SER A 140 -0.10 4.12 12.93
CA SER A 140 -0.69 4.87 14.04
C SER A 140 -2.00 4.25 14.50
N ILE A 141 -2.86 3.86 13.56
CA ILE A 141 -4.10 3.14 13.86
C ILE A 141 -3.79 1.80 14.56
N MET A 142 -2.91 0.97 14.00
CA MET A 142 -2.56 -0.31 14.62
C MET A 142 -1.99 -0.17 16.04
N ILE A 143 -1.14 0.83 16.28
CA ILE A 143 -0.50 1.10 17.57
C ILE A 143 -1.52 1.60 18.59
N ILE A 144 -2.43 2.50 18.20
CA ILE A 144 -3.50 3.02 19.08
C ILE A 144 -4.34 1.87 19.65
N PHE A 145 -4.71 0.92 18.80
CA PHE A 145 -5.55 -0.21 19.18
C PHE A 145 -4.77 -1.42 19.71
N TYR A 146 -3.43 -1.42 19.60
CA TYR A 146 -2.56 -2.57 19.84
C TYR A 146 -2.88 -3.29 21.16
N LYS A 147 -3.03 -2.56 22.27
CA LYS A 147 -3.29 -3.14 23.59
C LYS A 147 -4.57 -4.00 23.65
N TYR A 148 -5.58 -3.65 22.86
CA TYR A 148 -6.92 -4.27 22.89
C TYR A 148 -7.05 -5.50 21.97
N LEU A 149 -6.01 -5.81 21.19
CA LEU A 149 -6.06 -6.90 20.20
C LEU A 149 -5.62 -8.23 20.80
N SER A 150 -6.03 -9.32 20.14
CA SER A 150 -5.62 -10.67 20.50
C SER A 150 -4.10 -10.85 20.33
N ARG A 151 -3.51 -11.82 21.05
CA ARG A 151 -2.06 -12.10 20.99
C ARG A 151 -1.58 -12.39 19.56
N LYS A 152 -2.39 -13.11 18.77
CA LYS A 152 -2.08 -13.44 17.38
C LYS A 152 -2.02 -12.18 16.50
N ILE A 153 -3.00 -11.27 16.62
CA ILE A 153 -3.02 -10.03 15.84
C ILE A 153 -1.87 -9.11 16.27
N LYS A 154 -1.58 -9.01 17.58
CA LYS A 154 -0.44 -8.24 18.08
C LYS A 154 0.88 -8.69 17.46
N GLN A 155 1.12 -10.01 17.44
CA GLN A 155 2.31 -10.57 16.80
C GLN A 155 2.36 -10.26 15.31
N ASN A 156 1.23 -10.42 14.60
CA ASN A 156 1.15 -10.06 13.19
C ASN A 156 1.42 -8.56 12.95
N ILE A 157 0.94 -7.66 13.80
CA ILE A 157 1.21 -6.21 13.67
C ILE A 157 2.72 -5.93 13.73
N ILE A 158 3.45 -6.57 14.66
CA ILE A 158 4.91 -6.43 14.73
C ILE A 158 5.56 -6.87 13.41
N TYR A 159 5.13 -8.01 12.87
CA TYR A 159 5.65 -8.50 11.59
C TYR A 159 5.25 -7.61 10.41
N ILE A 160 4.02 -7.11 10.36
CA ILE A 160 3.56 -6.17 9.33
C ILE A 160 4.44 -4.92 9.35
N ILE A 161 4.65 -4.30 10.51
CA ILE A 161 5.51 -3.12 10.62
C ILE A 161 6.94 -3.45 10.20
N GLY A 162 7.52 -4.53 10.74
CA GLY A 162 8.90 -4.93 10.44
C GLY A 162 9.15 -5.22 8.97
N PHE A 163 8.31 -6.05 8.34
CA PHE A 163 8.44 -6.37 6.92
C PHE A 163 8.15 -5.16 6.04
N THR A 164 7.14 -4.33 6.35
CA THR A 164 6.87 -3.13 5.56
C THR A 164 8.01 -2.11 5.64
N CYS A 165 8.64 -1.92 6.81
CA CYS A 165 9.83 -1.08 6.93
C CYS A 165 11.01 -1.63 6.10
N LEU A 166 11.16 -2.96 6.04
CA LEU A 166 12.16 -3.59 5.19
C LEU A 166 11.87 -3.35 3.70
N VAL A 167 10.62 -3.51 3.25
CA VAL A 167 10.20 -3.22 1.87
C VAL A 167 10.49 -1.76 1.53
N LEU A 168 10.12 -0.81 2.41
CA LEU A 168 10.36 0.62 2.21
C LEU A 168 11.85 0.95 2.13
N LEU A 169 12.69 0.28 2.92
CA LEU A 169 14.15 0.45 2.83
C LEU A 169 14.67 0.00 1.46
N ILE A 170 14.19 -1.14 0.97
CA ILE A 170 14.55 -1.66 -0.36
C ILE A 170 14.08 -0.68 -1.46
N ASP A 171 12.89 -0.10 -1.33
CA ASP A 171 12.35 0.91 -2.26
C ASP A 171 13.22 2.18 -2.33
N ILE A 172 13.64 2.68 -1.17
CA ILE A 172 14.57 3.82 -1.08
C ILE A 172 15.92 3.48 -1.73
N ILE A 173 16.42 2.26 -1.56
CA ILE A 173 17.65 1.81 -2.21
C ILE A 173 17.45 1.75 -3.73
N GLU A 174 16.35 1.18 -4.19
CA GLU A 174 16.01 1.08 -5.61
C GLU A 174 16.03 2.48 -6.26
N ILE A 175 15.28 3.43 -5.70
CA ILE A 175 15.17 4.80 -6.22
C ILE A 175 16.52 5.51 -6.29
N ASN A 176 17.38 5.34 -5.28
CA ASN A 176 18.67 6.06 -5.21
C ASN A 176 19.78 5.41 -6.04
N PHE A 177 19.73 4.09 -6.25
CA PHE A 177 20.82 3.35 -6.91
C PHE A 177 20.43 2.78 -8.27
N CYS A 178 19.26 3.15 -8.80
CA CYS A 178 18.70 2.47 -9.96
C CYS A 178 19.57 2.48 -11.20
N GLU A 179 20.13 3.65 -11.55
CA GLU A 179 21.02 3.79 -12.71
C GLU A 179 22.24 2.86 -12.59
N SER A 180 22.80 2.73 -11.39
CA SER A 180 23.94 1.85 -11.12
C SER A 180 23.54 0.36 -11.18
N LEU A 181 22.36 0.02 -10.64
CA LEU A 181 21.84 -1.34 -10.65
C LEU A 181 21.54 -1.79 -12.09
N LEU A 182 20.87 -0.97 -12.88
CA LEU A 182 20.58 -1.28 -14.30
C LEU A 182 21.87 -1.39 -15.12
N LYS A 183 22.87 -0.56 -14.85
CA LYS A 183 24.16 -0.61 -15.56
C LYS A 183 24.96 -1.89 -15.27
N ASN A 184 24.95 -2.35 -14.02
CA ASN A 184 25.75 -3.50 -13.59
C ASN A 184 24.98 -4.84 -13.64
N TYR A 185 23.66 -4.80 -13.56
CA TYR A 185 22.77 -5.96 -13.38
C TYR A 185 21.44 -5.78 -14.15
N GLY A 186 21.49 -5.30 -15.40
CA GLY A 186 20.31 -4.94 -16.18
C GLY A 186 19.31 -6.07 -16.46
N ASP A 187 19.73 -7.34 -16.34
CA ASP A 187 18.86 -8.50 -16.55
C ASP A 187 18.07 -8.91 -15.28
N ILE A 188 18.35 -8.30 -14.12
CA ILE A 188 17.68 -8.62 -12.85
C ILE A 188 16.46 -7.69 -12.68
N PRO A 189 15.23 -8.23 -12.54
CA PRO A 189 14.04 -7.42 -12.34
C PRO A 189 13.90 -7.00 -10.87
N PHE A 190 14.74 -6.06 -10.43
CA PHE A 190 14.81 -5.62 -9.03
C PHE A 190 13.46 -5.11 -8.52
N HIS A 191 12.73 -4.36 -9.35
CA HIS A 191 11.41 -3.84 -8.98
C HIS A 191 10.41 -4.96 -8.70
N THR A 192 10.36 -5.98 -9.55
CA THR A 192 9.50 -7.15 -9.34
C THR A 192 9.86 -7.90 -8.04
N ILE A 193 11.14 -7.98 -7.68
CA ILE A 193 11.58 -8.60 -6.41
C ILE A 193 11.04 -7.80 -5.23
N LEU A 194 11.10 -6.46 -5.31
CA LEU A 194 10.53 -5.57 -4.30
C LEU A 194 9.03 -5.80 -4.15
N GLU A 195 8.26 -5.80 -5.25
CA GLU A 195 6.81 -6.03 -5.19
C GLU A 195 6.45 -7.42 -4.66
N ALA A 196 7.22 -8.44 -5.03
CA ALA A 196 7.05 -9.78 -4.49
C ALA A 196 7.28 -9.81 -2.97
N SER A 197 8.22 -9.02 -2.46
CA SER A 197 8.46 -8.91 -1.01
C SER A 197 7.29 -8.27 -0.25
N ALA A 198 6.48 -7.43 -0.90
CA ALA A 198 5.27 -6.84 -0.33
C ALA A 198 4.14 -7.86 -0.07
N PHE A 199 4.24 -9.09 -0.59
CA PHE A 199 3.28 -10.16 -0.32
C PHE A 199 3.19 -10.47 1.17
N ILE A 200 4.34 -10.52 1.86
CA ILE A 200 4.39 -10.90 3.27
C ILE A 200 3.55 -9.95 4.14
N PRO A 201 3.81 -8.62 4.17
CA PRO A 201 3.03 -7.72 4.99
C PRO A 201 1.55 -7.67 4.58
N ILE A 202 1.23 -7.77 3.28
CA ILE A 202 -0.17 -7.71 2.80
C ILE A 202 -0.94 -8.98 3.17
N ILE A 203 -0.33 -10.17 3.05
CA ILE A 203 -0.97 -11.42 3.48
C ILE A 203 -1.18 -11.41 5.00
N LEU A 204 -0.19 -10.95 5.77
CA LEU A 204 -0.34 -10.81 7.22
C LEU A 204 -1.45 -9.82 7.59
N LEU A 205 -1.57 -8.72 6.85
CA LEU A 205 -2.63 -7.73 7.01
C LEU A 205 -4.00 -8.36 6.76
N CYS A 206 -4.18 -9.02 5.61
CA CYS A 206 -5.43 -9.67 5.25
C CYS A 206 -5.81 -10.76 6.24
N ASN A 207 -4.88 -11.66 6.55
CA ASN A 207 -5.09 -12.76 7.50
C ASN A 207 -5.39 -12.26 8.93
N SER A 208 -4.88 -11.09 9.30
CA SER A 208 -5.20 -10.49 10.60
C SER A 208 -6.63 -10.00 10.62
N PHE A 209 -7.07 -9.26 9.59
CA PHE A 209 -8.29 -8.44 9.69
C PHE A 209 -9.52 -9.01 8.96
N TYR A 210 -9.40 -10.07 8.16
CA TYR A 210 -10.54 -10.57 7.36
C TYR A 210 -11.71 -11.14 8.18
N LYS A 211 -11.45 -11.74 9.35
CA LYS A 211 -12.44 -12.50 10.14
C LYS A 211 -12.86 -11.87 11.47
N ILE A 212 -12.34 -10.68 11.79
CA ILE A 212 -12.61 -10.02 13.07
C ILE A 212 -13.82 -9.09 12.98
#